data_AF-A0A8S1IJQ1-F1
#
_entry.id   AF-A0A8S1IJQ1-F1
#
_cell.length_a   1.000
_cell.length_b   1.000
_cell.length_c   1.000
_cell.angle_alpha   90.00
_cell.angle_beta   90.00
_cell.angle_gamma   90.00
#
_symmetry.space_group_name_H-M   'P 1'
#
loop_
_entity.id
_entity.type
_entity.pdbx_description
1 polymer ?
#
loop_
_entity_poly.entity_id
_entity_poly.type
_entity_poly.pdbx_seq_one_letter_code
_entity_poly.pdbx_strand_id
1 'polypeptide(L)'
;MAFAAQAALADAYSLTIVTDKGVSITAPQEWGRRLAQAGIDNVRIRGGRAGDQADIEETPLSSGTLYRITGVLTSGGKLTLPGESFTIGQTAKLRDYLDRVLADGGQAITAQRGQYGLTKEQFEHAFTELGRPIPISTKGQPLRAIVDKLSSDTGLVVAVDPLVSATFARLECRDELQSLSYGCGLAIALKAEGLALAPEKPRGEPVRVVVRLASDLKERWPIGWPTKARGTELAPKMFEKINVEIDGFSLQEAVDAIGPRIEMPVLWDHAAMDAKRIDPAAVQVKLPPASMAYHRILSRLLFQARLRGEVRVDESGTIFYWIYSPMADTQLIPQQWALPEAIRNRLGDEVGRQRAMVHDGHLLLVLHAPPAPDQDAREGRFFWRAPTGEWRPQALHHGETAIGELIDEYDKLLDRIDADEDVAQSAAAYFDLLTLLNPLVRASHNLHQTLQQAREELPDVRQLILLRDRAYGTARRAELLQADARNTLDFVIARRAEEQADSSRRQARAAHRLNVLAALTFPLLTLCAVFGANLEHGLEQWDAAATAPTPMLAVVGAGLLLGAVLVGYVTRK
;
A
#
# COMPACT_ATOMS: atom_id res chain seq x y z
N MET A 1 -66.15 -7.17 -39.39
CA MET A 1 -65.97 -7.12 -37.92
C MET A 1 -65.46 -8.45 -37.43
N ALA A 2 -64.19 -8.52 -37.06
CA ALA A 2 -63.64 -9.41 -36.02
C ALA A 2 -62.16 -9.02 -35.85
N PHE A 3 -61.93 -7.98 -35.05
CA PHE A 3 -60.61 -7.65 -34.52
C PHE A 3 -60.21 -8.80 -33.57
N ALA A 4 -59.27 -9.64 -33.98
CA ALA A 4 -58.60 -10.56 -33.05
C ALA A 4 -57.44 -9.77 -32.41
N ALA A 5 -57.60 -9.49 -31.13
CA ALA A 5 -56.69 -8.72 -30.31
C ALA A 5 -55.27 -9.31 -30.33
N GLN A 6 -54.33 -8.57 -30.90
CA GLN A 6 -52.91 -8.69 -30.57
C GLN A 6 -52.74 -8.19 -29.14
N ALA A 7 -52.79 -9.11 -28.19
CA ALA A 7 -52.26 -8.85 -26.86
C ALA A 7 -50.75 -8.65 -27.00
N ALA A 8 -50.25 -7.47 -26.64
CA ALA A 8 -48.82 -7.25 -26.43
C ALA A 8 -48.36 -8.29 -25.40
N LEU A 9 -47.56 -9.26 -25.82
CA LEU A 9 -47.01 -10.26 -24.91
C LEU A 9 -45.89 -9.57 -24.13
N ALA A 10 -46.18 -9.17 -22.89
CA ALA A 10 -45.15 -8.91 -21.89
C ALA A 10 -44.17 -10.09 -21.83
N ASP A 11 -42.92 -9.84 -21.44
CA ASP A 11 -41.86 -10.84 -21.38
C ASP A 11 -42.38 -12.16 -20.79
N ALA A 12 -42.21 -13.24 -21.56
CA ALA A 12 -42.82 -14.54 -21.26
C ALA A 12 -41.73 -15.62 -21.18
N TYR A 13 -41.99 -16.68 -20.39
CA TYR A 13 -41.08 -17.82 -20.29
C TYR A 13 -41.76 -19.14 -20.68
N SER A 14 -40.95 -20.06 -21.19
CA SER A 14 -41.31 -21.45 -21.44
C SER A 14 -40.27 -22.36 -20.80
N LEU A 15 -40.66 -23.11 -19.76
CA LEU A 15 -39.78 -24.02 -19.03
C LEU A 15 -39.87 -25.44 -19.60
N THR A 16 -38.77 -25.98 -20.12
CA THR A 16 -38.66 -27.38 -20.55
C THR A 16 -37.80 -28.15 -19.56
N ILE A 17 -38.37 -29.17 -18.91
CA ILE A 17 -37.65 -30.05 -18.00
C ILE A 17 -37.30 -31.34 -18.74
N VAL A 18 -36.03 -31.69 -18.71
CA VAL A 18 -35.45 -32.84 -19.38
C VAL A 18 -34.97 -33.84 -18.32
N THR A 19 -35.37 -35.11 -18.42
CA THR A 19 -34.98 -36.14 -17.43
C THR A 19 -33.68 -36.85 -17.83
N ASP A 20 -32.74 -36.97 -16.89
CA ASP A 20 -31.49 -37.73 -17.07
C ASP A 20 -31.70 -39.26 -17.01
N LYS A 21 -30.72 -40.04 -17.47
CA LYS A 21 -30.75 -41.52 -17.42
C LYS A 21 -30.72 -42.00 -15.96
N GLY A 22 -31.77 -42.71 -15.54
CA GLY A 22 -31.86 -43.28 -14.18
C GLY A 22 -32.73 -42.50 -13.19
N VAL A 23 -33.51 -41.51 -13.65
CA VAL A 23 -34.53 -40.83 -12.83
C VAL A 23 -35.70 -41.78 -12.51
N SER A 24 -36.18 -41.76 -11.27
CA SER A 24 -37.35 -42.55 -10.85
C SER A 24 -38.61 -42.19 -11.66
N ILE A 25 -39.39 -43.19 -12.06
CA ILE A 25 -40.57 -43.06 -12.93
C ILE A 25 -41.62 -42.06 -12.37
N THR A 26 -41.66 -41.86 -11.05
CA THR A 26 -42.61 -40.98 -10.35
C THR A 26 -42.17 -39.52 -10.28
N ALA A 27 -40.87 -39.22 -10.35
CA ALA A 27 -40.33 -37.87 -10.14
C ALA A 27 -40.84 -36.82 -11.16
N PRO A 28 -40.96 -37.12 -12.48
CA PRO A 28 -41.53 -36.19 -13.45
C PRO A 28 -42.99 -35.79 -13.13
N GLN A 29 -43.80 -36.74 -12.63
CA GLN A 29 -45.20 -36.48 -12.27
C GLN A 29 -45.32 -35.63 -11.00
N GLU A 30 -44.46 -35.86 -10.02
CA GLU A 30 -44.44 -35.08 -8.78
C GLU A 30 -44.01 -33.63 -9.01
N TRP A 31 -42.99 -33.41 -9.86
CA TRP A 31 -42.55 -32.07 -10.26
C TRP A 31 -43.65 -31.35 -11.06
N GLY A 32 -44.28 -32.01 -12.03
CA GLY A 32 -45.39 -31.42 -12.79
C GLY A 32 -46.54 -30.95 -11.89
N ARG A 33 -46.94 -31.77 -10.91
CA ARG A 33 -48.00 -31.42 -9.94
C ARG A 33 -47.61 -30.23 -9.05
N ARG A 34 -46.38 -30.22 -8.54
CA ARG A 34 -45.89 -29.17 -7.62
C ARG A 34 -45.71 -27.82 -8.32
N LEU A 35 -45.24 -27.82 -9.57
CA LEU A 35 -45.07 -26.60 -10.37
C LEU A 35 -46.42 -25.96 -10.73
N ALA A 36 -47.41 -26.79 -11.11
CA ALA A 36 -48.77 -26.32 -11.35
C ALA A 36 -49.42 -25.74 -10.08
N GLN A 37 -49.22 -26.38 -8.92
CA GLN A 37 -49.69 -25.86 -7.63
C GLN A 37 -49.04 -24.52 -7.22
N ALA A 38 -47.84 -24.23 -7.72
CA ALA A 38 -47.13 -22.98 -7.48
C ALA A 38 -47.44 -21.87 -8.50
N GLY A 39 -48.34 -22.13 -9.45
CA GLY A 39 -48.74 -21.18 -10.50
C GLY A 39 -47.71 -21.01 -11.62
N ILE A 40 -46.94 -22.06 -11.92
CA ILE A 40 -46.00 -22.10 -13.04
C ILE A 40 -46.64 -22.94 -14.15
N ASP A 41 -47.33 -22.27 -15.08
CA ASP A 41 -48.25 -22.92 -16.02
C ASP A 41 -47.58 -23.34 -17.35
N ASN A 42 -46.45 -22.73 -17.71
CA ASN A 42 -45.73 -22.97 -18.98
C ASN A 42 -44.60 -24.01 -18.85
N VAL A 43 -44.93 -25.21 -18.36
CA VAL A 43 -43.93 -26.28 -18.13
C VAL A 43 -44.15 -27.47 -19.06
N ARG A 44 -43.10 -27.88 -19.78
CA ARG A 44 -43.09 -29.11 -20.60
C ARG A 44 -42.04 -30.07 -20.09
N ILE A 45 -42.43 -31.30 -19.76
CA ILE A 45 -41.49 -32.34 -19.32
C ILE A 45 -41.29 -33.34 -20.46
N ARG A 46 -40.02 -33.63 -20.80
CA ARG A 46 -39.66 -34.62 -21.84
C ARG A 46 -38.48 -35.49 -21.42
N GLY A 47 -38.34 -36.65 -22.05
CA GLY A 47 -37.15 -37.51 -21.89
C GLY A 47 -35.89 -36.87 -22.48
N GLY A 48 -34.76 -37.03 -21.80
CA GLY A 48 -33.46 -36.51 -22.24
C GLY A 48 -32.87 -37.22 -23.45
N ARG A 49 -32.31 -36.41 -24.35
CA ARG A 49 -31.53 -36.83 -25.51
C ARG A 49 -30.04 -36.60 -25.23
N ALA A 50 -29.17 -37.33 -25.91
CA ALA A 50 -27.73 -37.14 -25.77
C ALA A 50 -27.34 -35.72 -26.19
N GLY A 51 -26.75 -34.95 -25.26
CA GLY A 51 -26.35 -33.55 -25.48
C GLY A 51 -27.28 -32.49 -24.85
N ASP A 52 -28.41 -32.87 -24.24
CA ASP A 52 -29.26 -31.91 -23.51
C ASP A 52 -28.51 -31.37 -22.28
N GLN A 53 -28.39 -30.04 -22.17
CA GLN A 53 -27.81 -29.33 -21.03
C GLN A 53 -28.77 -28.25 -20.53
N ALA A 54 -28.56 -27.76 -19.30
CA ALA A 54 -29.33 -26.65 -18.78
C ALA A 54 -28.94 -25.37 -19.53
N ASP A 55 -29.90 -24.68 -20.15
CA ASP A 55 -29.65 -23.51 -20.99
C ASP A 55 -30.82 -22.51 -20.98
N ILE A 56 -30.58 -21.25 -21.35
CA ILE A 56 -31.60 -20.20 -21.54
C ILE A 56 -31.42 -19.59 -22.94
N GLU A 57 -32.38 -19.81 -23.83
CA GLU A 57 -32.43 -19.15 -25.14
C GLU A 57 -33.36 -17.95 -25.09
N GLU A 58 -32.88 -16.79 -25.55
CA GLU A 58 -33.65 -15.55 -25.65
C GLU A 58 -34.12 -15.37 -27.10
N THR A 59 -35.43 -15.35 -27.33
CA THR A 59 -36.02 -15.07 -28.66
C THR A 59 -36.74 -13.73 -28.63
N PRO A 60 -36.22 -12.67 -29.27
CA PRO A 60 -36.90 -11.39 -29.35
C PRO A 60 -38.17 -11.52 -30.21
N LEU A 61 -39.31 -11.06 -29.68
CA LEU A 61 -40.60 -10.97 -30.37
C LEU A 61 -40.95 -9.50 -30.63
N SER A 62 -41.95 -9.25 -31.48
CA SER A 62 -42.41 -7.90 -31.83
C SER A 62 -42.99 -7.07 -30.68
N SER A 63 -43.23 -7.66 -29.50
CA SER A 63 -43.81 -6.97 -28.32
C SER A 63 -43.20 -7.37 -26.96
N GLY A 64 -42.09 -8.13 -26.95
CA GLY A 64 -41.41 -8.61 -25.73
C GLY A 64 -40.35 -9.68 -26.05
N THR A 65 -39.72 -10.28 -25.04
CA THR A 65 -38.75 -11.38 -25.20
C THR A 65 -39.35 -12.70 -24.69
N LEU A 66 -39.22 -13.77 -25.49
CA LEU A 66 -39.56 -15.12 -25.04
C LEU A 66 -38.29 -15.84 -24.55
N TYR A 67 -38.28 -16.18 -23.28
CA TYR A 67 -37.20 -16.92 -22.64
C TYR A 67 -37.52 -18.42 -22.64
N ARG A 68 -36.79 -19.21 -23.43
CA ARG A 68 -36.90 -20.68 -23.44
C ARG A 68 -35.85 -21.26 -22.49
N ILE A 69 -36.30 -21.71 -21.33
CA ILE A 69 -35.44 -22.21 -20.26
C ILE A 69 -35.47 -23.73 -20.29
N THR A 70 -34.31 -24.37 -20.42
CA THR A 70 -34.15 -25.83 -20.35
C THR A 70 -33.51 -26.20 -19.02
N GLY A 71 -34.15 -27.08 -18.25
CA GLY A 71 -33.65 -27.62 -16.99
C GLY A 71 -33.47 -29.13 -17.02
N VAL A 72 -32.46 -29.64 -16.34
CA VAL A 72 -32.16 -31.08 -16.28
C VAL A 72 -32.55 -31.63 -14.91
N LEU A 73 -33.45 -32.61 -14.89
CA LEU A 73 -33.83 -33.36 -13.70
C LEU A 73 -32.85 -34.52 -13.52
N THR A 74 -32.03 -34.44 -12.47
CA THR A 74 -31.01 -35.44 -12.12
C THR A 74 -31.62 -36.67 -11.44
N SER A 75 -30.92 -37.80 -11.47
CA SER A 75 -31.33 -39.06 -10.82
C SER A 75 -31.57 -38.94 -9.30
N GLY A 76 -30.96 -37.94 -8.65
CA GLY A 76 -31.18 -37.60 -7.24
C GLY A 76 -32.43 -36.75 -6.96
N GLY A 77 -33.30 -36.52 -7.95
CA GLY A 77 -34.55 -35.76 -7.78
C GLY A 77 -34.39 -34.23 -7.73
N LYS A 78 -33.20 -33.72 -8.06
CA LYS A 78 -32.87 -32.28 -8.10
C LYS A 78 -33.02 -31.74 -9.52
N LEU A 79 -33.71 -30.61 -9.67
CA LEU A 79 -33.83 -29.89 -10.94
C LEU A 79 -32.69 -28.87 -11.07
N THR A 80 -31.82 -29.08 -12.03
CA THR A 80 -30.71 -28.18 -12.35
C THR A 80 -31.14 -27.22 -13.46
N LEU A 81 -31.11 -25.92 -13.17
CA LEU A 81 -31.30 -24.84 -14.15
C LEU A 81 -29.96 -24.12 -14.35
N PRO A 82 -29.84 -23.24 -15.34
CA PRO A 82 -28.61 -22.47 -15.56
C PRO A 82 -28.25 -21.63 -14.32
N GLY A 83 -27.07 -21.85 -13.74
CA GLY A 83 -26.58 -21.14 -12.55
C GLY A 83 -27.09 -21.64 -11.19
N GLU A 84 -28.30 -22.20 -11.08
CA GLU A 84 -28.89 -22.64 -9.80
C GLU A 84 -29.54 -24.04 -9.88
N SER A 85 -29.67 -24.74 -8.74
CA SER A 85 -30.32 -26.05 -8.69
C SER A 85 -31.31 -26.16 -7.52
N PHE A 86 -32.48 -26.71 -7.79
CA PHE A 86 -33.63 -26.70 -6.89
C PHE A 86 -34.06 -28.11 -6.50
N THR A 87 -34.51 -28.28 -5.25
CA THR A 87 -35.21 -29.49 -4.81
C THR A 87 -36.71 -29.32 -4.92
N ILE A 88 -37.46 -30.43 -4.89
CA ILE A 88 -38.92 -30.41 -5.08
C ILE A 88 -39.68 -29.55 -4.05
N GLY A 89 -39.10 -29.32 -2.86
CA GLY A 89 -39.66 -28.46 -1.82
C GLY A 89 -39.37 -26.96 -1.99
N GLN A 90 -38.52 -26.56 -2.95
CA GLN A 90 -38.07 -25.18 -3.14
C GLN A 90 -38.83 -24.45 -4.25
N THR A 91 -40.11 -24.75 -4.43
CA THR A 91 -40.92 -24.23 -5.55
C THR A 91 -41.07 -22.71 -5.53
N ALA A 92 -41.06 -22.08 -4.34
CA ALA A 92 -41.07 -20.62 -4.20
C ALA A 92 -39.78 -19.97 -4.72
N LYS A 93 -38.62 -20.60 -4.49
CA LYS A 93 -37.32 -20.11 -4.99
C LYS A 93 -37.21 -20.27 -6.51
N LEU A 94 -37.77 -21.36 -7.04
CA LEU A 94 -37.85 -21.57 -8.48
C LEU A 94 -38.74 -20.54 -9.17
N ARG A 95 -39.86 -20.15 -8.54
CA ARG A 95 -40.69 -19.06 -9.05
C ARG A 95 -39.90 -17.76 -9.11
N ASP A 96 -39.24 -17.39 -8.01
CA ASP A 96 -38.38 -16.20 -7.94
C ASP A 96 -37.23 -16.22 -8.97
N TYR A 97 -36.67 -17.39 -9.27
CA TYR A 97 -35.70 -17.57 -10.35
C TYR A 97 -36.28 -17.23 -11.73
N LEU A 98 -37.45 -17.77 -12.10
CA LEU A 98 -38.09 -17.51 -13.40
C LEU A 98 -38.44 -16.03 -13.55
N ASP A 99 -38.95 -15.47 -12.47
CA ASP A 99 -39.25 -14.07 -12.27
C ASP A 99 -38.02 -13.16 -12.47
N ARG A 100 -36.84 -13.58 -12.00
CA ARG A 100 -35.56 -12.89 -12.27
C ARG A 100 -35.15 -13.00 -13.74
N VAL A 101 -35.36 -14.15 -14.40
CA VAL A 101 -35.02 -14.32 -15.83
C VAL A 101 -35.83 -13.35 -16.69
N LEU A 102 -37.12 -13.21 -16.39
CA LEU A 102 -37.98 -12.26 -17.10
C LEU A 102 -37.57 -10.80 -16.89
N ALA A 103 -37.05 -10.45 -15.71
CA ALA A 103 -36.74 -9.07 -15.36
C ALA A 103 -35.32 -8.63 -15.78
N ASP A 104 -34.32 -9.51 -15.65
CA ASP A 104 -32.91 -9.17 -15.84
C ASP A 104 -32.27 -9.86 -17.07
N GLY A 105 -33.01 -10.75 -17.76
CA GLY A 105 -32.52 -11.55 -18.88
C GLY A 105 -31.83 -12.85 -18.47
N GLY A 106 -31.74 -13.82 -19.39
CA GLY A 106 -31.14 -15.13 -19.17
C GLY A 106 -29.63 -15.08 -18.96
N GLN A 107 -28.94 -14.16 -19.65
CA GLN A 107 -27.50 -13.96 -19.49
C GLN A 107 -27.09 -13.41 -18.12
N ALA A 108 -27.95 -12.62 -17.47
CA ALA A 108 -27.67 -12.05 -16.14
C ALA A 108 -27.75 -13.07 -14.99
N ILE A 109 -28.40 -14.22 -15.24
CA ILE A 109 -28.58 -15.30 -14.25
C ILE A 109 -27.39 -16.27 -14.27
N THR A 110 -26.82 -16.52 -15.45
CA THR A 110 -25.67 -17.40 -15.62
C THR A 110 -24.34 -16.71 -15.30
N ALA A 111 -24.31 -15.38 -15.29
CA ALA A 111 -23.15 -14.59 -14.92
C ALA A 111 -22.77 -14.76 -13.43
N GLN A 112 -21.49 -15.03 -13.17
CA GLN A 112 -20.95 -15.05 -11.80
C GLN A 112 -21.07 -13.66 -11.18
N ARG A 113 -21.71 -13.58 -10.01
CA ARG A 113 -21.86 -12.34 -9.25
C ARG A 113 -20.69 -12.18 -8.27
N GLY A 114 -20.08 -11.00 -8.28
CA GLY A 114 -18.94 -10.63 -7.44
C GLY A 114 -19.35 -9.68 -6.30
N GLN A 115 -18.50 -8.69 -6.03
CA GLN A 115 -18.76 -7.65 -5.03
C GLN A 115 -20.06 -6.89 -5.32
N TYR A 116 -20.72 -6.44 -4.27
CA TYR A 116 -22.01 -5.73 -4.32
C TYR A 116 -23.15 -6.53 -4.97
N GLY A 117 -22.98 -7.84 -5.19
CA GLY A 117 -23.96 -8.70 -5.86
C GLY A 117 -24.13 -8.41 -7.36
N LEU A 118 -23.18 -7.67 -7.95
CA LEU A 118 -23.16 -7.29 -9.36
C LEU A 118 -22.40 -8.31 -10.22
N THR A 119 -22.72 -8.37 -11.51
CA THR A 119 -21.87 -9.08 -12.48
C THR A 119 -20.57 -8.31 -12.70
N LYS A 120 -19.56 -8.98 -13.26
CA LYS A 120 -18.27 -8.34 -13.58
C LYS A 120 -18.43 -7.09 -14.47
N GLU A 121 -19.21 -7.19 -15.53
CA GLU A 121 -19.46 -6.07 -16.46
C GLU A 121 -20.21 -4.91 -15.79
N GLN A 122 -21.19 -5.22 -14.94
CA GLN A 122 -21.94 -4.21 -14.19
C GLN A 122 -21.06 -3.48 -13.18
N PHE A 123 -20.17 -4.22 -12.50
CA PHE A 123 -19.20 -3.63 -11.59
C PHE A 123 -18.19 -2.76 -12.33
N GLU A 124 -17.63 -3.24 -13.45
CA GLU A 124 -16.69 -2.47 -14.28
C GLU A 124 -17.33 -1.18 -14.82
N HIS A 125 -18.60 -1.23 -15.23
CA HIS A 125 -19.36 -0.03 -15.61
C HIS A 125 -19.52 0.95 -14.44
N ALA A 126 -19.99 0.47 -13.28
CA ALA A 126 -20.15 1.33 -12.09
C ALA A 126 -18.81 1.92 -11.63
N PHE A 127 -17.74 1.13 -11.66
CA PHE A 127 -16.38 1.55 -11.30
C PHE A 127 -15.85 2.63 -12.25
N THR A 128 -16.07 2.47 -13.56
CA THR A 128 -15.64 3.43 -14.58
C THR A 128 -16.39 4.76 -14.45
N GLU A 129 -17.71 4.70 -14.25
CA GLU A 129 -18.54 5.89 -14.13
C GLU A 129 -18.29 6.64 -12.81
N LEU A 130 -18.19 5.92 -11.68
CA LEU A 130 -17.79 6.52 -10.41
C LEU A 130 -16.34 6.99 -10.40
N GLY A 131 -15.50 6.46 -11.28
CA GLY A 131 -14.11 6.84 -11.46
C GLY A 131 -13.91 8.18 -12.18
N ARG A 132 -14.96 8.83 -12.69
CA ARG A 132 -14.82 10.15 -13.31
C ARG A 132 -14.47 11.21 -12.26
N PRO A 133 -13.55 12.15 -12.57
CA PRO A 133 -13.13 13.17 -11.61
C PRO A 133 -14.21 14.22 -11.38
N ILE A 134 -14.29 14.74 -10.15
CA ILE A 134 -15.20 15.82 -9.77
C ILE A 134 -14.67 17.15 -10.35
N PRO A 135 -15.43 17.83 -11.25
CA PRO A 135 -14.94 19.01 -11.95
C PRO A 135 -15.16 20.32 -11.17
N ILE A 136 -16.06 20.30 -10.18
CA ILE A 136 -16.45 21.48 -9.40
C ILE A 136 -15.64 21.56 -8.10
N SER A 137 -15.47 22.79 -7.59
CA SER A 137 -15.05 22.98 -6.20
C SER A 137 -16.18 22.51 -5.28
N THR A 138 -15.82 21.70 -4.29
CA THR A 138 -16.78 20.97 -3.45
C THR A 138 -16.89 21.54 -2.05
N LYS A 139 -15.85 22.21 -1.53
CA LYS A 139 -15.84 22.71 -0.16
C LYS A 139 -16.97 23.72 0.09
N GLY A 140 -17.81 23.45 1.08
CA GLY A 140 -18.98 24.26 1.44
C GLY A 140 -20.17 24.14 0.48
N GLN A 141 -20.11 23.27 -0.54
CA GLN A 141 -21.24 23.00 -1.42
C GLN A 141 -22.18 21.95 -0.80
N PRO A 142 -23.49 22.02 -1.06
CA PRO A 142 -24.42 20.99 -0.62
C PRO A 142 -24.11 19.67 -1.34
N LEU A 143 -24.09 18.54 -0.61
CA LEU A 143 -23.78 17.22 -1.17
C LEU A 143 -24.74 16.83 -2.30
N ARG A 144 -25.97 17.33 -2.26
CA ARG A 144 -26.94 17.16 -3.33
C ARG A 144 -26.45 17.72 -4.67
N ALA A 145 -25.76 18.86 -4.69
CA ALA A 145 -25.24 19.43 -5.93
C ALA A 145 -24.15 18.53 -6.55
N ILE A 146 -23.32 17.89 -5.71
CA ILE A 146 -22.30 16.94 -6.16
C ILE A 146 -22.97 15.69 -6.75
N VAL A 147 -24.01 15.17 -6.09
CA VAL A 147 -24.79 14.02 -6.58
C VAL A 147 -25.55 14.33 -7.87
N ASP A 148 -26.20 15.48 -7.95
CA ASP A 148 -26.91 15.92 -9.17
C ASP A 148 -25.93 16.05 -10.34
N LYS A 149 -24.70 16.53 -10.05
CA LYS A 149 -23.63 16.63 -11.04
C LYS A 149 -23.12 15.24 -11.48
N LEU A 150 -22.93 14.30 -10.54
CA LEU A 150 -22.63 12.90 -10.85
C LEU A 150 -23.68 12.30 -11.79
N SER A 151 -24.96 12.45 -11.47
CA SER A 151 -26.05 11.92 -12.30
C SER A 151 -26.10 12.58 -13.68
N SER A 152 -25.83 13.89 -13.77
CA SER A 152 -25.74 14.60 -15.06
C SER A 152 -24.56 14.16 -15.92
N ASP A 153 -23.40 13.86 -15.31
CA ASP A 153 -22.16 13.59 -16.03
C ASP A 153 -22.05 12.11 -16.45
N THR A 154 -22.53 11.19 -15.61
CA THR A 154 -22.40 9.73 -15.81
C THR A 154 -23.68 9.04 -16.27
N GLY A 155 -24.84 9.67 -16.05
CA GLY A 155 -26.14 9.03 -16.23
C GLY A 155 -26.48 8.00 -15.13
N LEU A 156 -25.63 7.83 -14.11
CA LEU A 156 -25.95 6.97 -12.96
C LEU A 156 -27.02 7.62 -12.09
N VAL A 157 -28.10 6.89 -11.84
CA VAL A 157 -29.13 7.32 -10.90
C VAL A 157 -28.62 7.12 -9.48
N VAL A 158 -28.66 8.18 -8.68
CA VAL A 158 -28.32 8.11 -7.25
C VAL A 158 -29.61 8.13 -6.44
N ALA A 159 -29.90 7.03 -5.76
CA ALA A 159 -31.08 6.87 -4.92
C ALA A 159 -30.69 7.02 -3.44
N VAL A 160 -31.16 8.10 -2.82
CA VAL A 160 -30.98 8.34 -1.38
C VAL A 160 -32.12 7.67 -0.62
N ASP A 161 -31.80 6.91 0.42
CA ASP A 161 -32.81 6.24 1.25
C ASP A 161 -33.77 7.27 1.90
N PRO A 162 -35.10 7.07 1.85
CA PRO A 162 -36.07 7.97 2.45
C PRO A 162 -35.79 8.31 3.92
N LEU A 163 -35.19 7.40 4.69
CA LEU A 163 -34.86 7.60 6.10
C LEU A 163 -33.78 8.68 6.31
N VAL A 164 -32.84 8.80 5.36
CA VAL A 164 -31.71 9.74 5.46
C VAL A 164 -31.85 10.93 4.51
N SER A 165 -32.85 10.93 3.62
CA SER A 165 -33.05 11.96 2.59
C SER A 165 -33.15 13.39 3.14
N ALA A 166 -33.89 13.57 4.25
CA ALA A 166 -34.04 14.88 4.88
C ALA A 166 -32.73 15.41 5.50
N THR A 167 -31.95 14.52 6.09
CA THR A 167 -30.61 14.84 6.63
C THR A 167 -29.66 15.14 5.47
N PHE A 168 -29.61 14.25 4.47
CA PHE A 168 -28.76 14.35 3.30
C PHE A 168 -28.92 15.69 2.56
N ALA A 169 -30.14 16.18 2.42
CA ALA A 169 -30.43 17.44 1.75
C ALA A 169 -29.83 18.69 2.44
N ARG A 170 -29.42 18.58 3.71
CA ARG A 170 -28.82 19.66 4.50
C ARG A 170 -27.31 19.52 4.68
N LEU A 171 -26.72 18.43 4.19
CA LEU A 171 -25.30 18.18 4.33
C LEU A 171 -24.48 19.01 3.35
N GLU A 172 -23.37 19.54 3.84
CA GLU A 172 -22.38 20.28 3.07
C GLU A 172 -21.05 19.51 3.07
N CYS A 173 -20.29 19.62 1.99
CA CYS A 173 -18.97 19.00 1.93
C CYS A 173 -17.96 19.83 2.73
N ARG A 174 -17.26 19.19 3.67
CA ARG A 174 -16.25 19.87 4.53
C ARG A 174 -14.90 20.05 3.85
N ASP A 175 -14.55 19.13 2.96
CA ASP A 175 -13.26 19.08 2.27
C ASP A 175 -13.36 19.52 0.81
N GLU A 176 -12.21 19.87 0.23
CA GLU A 176 -12.08 20.03 -1.22
C GLU A 176 -11.70 18.69 -1.85
N LEU A 177 -12.68 18.09 -2.53
CA LEU A 177 -12.63 16.82 -3.23
C LEU A 177 -12.54 17.00 -4.76
N GLN A 178 -12.37 18.22 -5.24
CA GLN A 178 -11.99 18.48 -6.63
C GLN A 178 -10.76 17.64 -6.98
N SER A 179 -10.71 17.13 -8.22
CA SER A 179 -9.72 16.18 -8.74
C SER A 179 -9.81 14.72 -8.29
N LEU A 180 -10.57 14.40 -7.23
CA LEU A 180 -10.87 13.00 -6.90
C LEU A 180 -12.01 12.47 -7.77
N SER A 181 -12.09 11.15 -7.88
CA SER A 181 -13.25 10.47 -8.44
C SER A 181 -14.55 10.76 -7.67
N TYR A 182 -15.70 10.70 -8.34
CA TYR A 182 -17.00 10.79 -7.69
C TYR A 182 -17.20 9.71 -6.62
N GLY A 183 -16.76 8.47 -6.89
CA GLY A 183 -16.88 7.34 -5.97
C GLY A 183 -16.14 7.58 -4.66
N CYS A 184 -14.85 7.89 -4.73
CA CYS A 184 -14.01 8.14 -3.56
C CYS A 184 -14.42 9.43 -2.85
N GLY A 185 -14.67 10.52 -3.60
CA GLY A 185 -15.08 11.80 -3.03
C GLY A 185 -16.40 11.69 -2.25
N LEU A 186 -17.43 11.07 -2.84
CA LEU A 186 -18.69 10.84 -2.11
C LEU A 186 -18.51 9.89 -0.93
N ALA A 187 -17.65 8.87 -1.02
CA ALA A 187 -17.36 7.99 0.11
C ALA A 187 -16.76 8.75 1.30
N ILE A 188 -15.87 9.71 1.04
CA ILE A 188 -15.27 10.58 2.06
C ILE A 188 -16.34 11.49 2.68
N ALA A 189 -17.09 12.21 1.84
CA ALA A 189 -18.10 13.16 2.29
C ALA A 189 -19.21 12.49 3.11
N LEU A 190 -19.65 11.30 2.71
CA LEU A 190 -20.73 10.57 3.38
C LEU A 190 -20.31 9.96 4.71
N LYS A 191 -19.04 9.54 4.82
CA LYS A 191 -18.52 8.92 6.03
C LYS A 191 -18.63 9.85 7.25
N ALA A 192 -18.39 11.15 7.07
CA ALA A 192 -18.52 12.17 8.12
C ALA A 192 -19.89 12.14 8.83
N GLU A 193 -20.93 11.75 8.09
CA GLU A 193 -22.33 11.82 8.52
C GLU A 193 -22.90 10.41 8.80
N GLY A 194 -22.04 9.39 8.90
CA GLY A 194 -22.44 8.00 9.13
C GLY A 194 -23.14 7.33 7.95
N LEU A 195 -23.07 7.94 6.76
CA LEU A 195 -23.64 7.43 5.52
C LEU A 195 -22.58 6.69 4.70
N ALA A 196 -23.02 5.82 3.80
CA ALA A 196 -22.17 5.19 2.81
C ALA A 196 -22.92 5.03 1.49
N LEU A 197 -22.15 4.98 0.40
CA LEU A 197 -22.66 4.62 -0.91
C LEU A 197 -22.34 3.16 -1.25
N ALA A 198 -23.19 2.54 -2.05
CA ALA A 198 -22.94 1.26 -2.68
C ALA A 198 -23.67 1.20 -4.03
N PRO A 199 -23.08 0.59 -5.07
CA PRO A 199 -23.83 0.29 -6.27
C PRO A 199 -24.78 -0.89 -6.00
N GLU A 200 -26.01 -0.79 -6.50
CA GLU A 200 -27.03 -1.82 -6.38
C GLU A 200 -27.69 -2.03 -7.74
N LYS A 201 -28.07 -3.27 -8.02
CA LYS A 201 -28.87 -3.66 -9.18
C LYS A 201 -30.26 -4.07 -8.70
N PRO A 202 -31.25 -3.16 -8.68
CA PRO A 202 -32.63 -3.55 -8.49
C PRO A 202 -33.10 -4.41 -9.65
N ARG A 203 -34.09 -5.27 -9.38
CA ARG A 203 -34.65 -6.19 -10.37
C ARG A 203 -35.34 -5.40 -11.48
N GLY A 204 -34.91 -5.58 -12.73
CA GLY A 204 -35.51 -4.92 -13.91
C GLY A 204 -35.16 -3.43 -14.12
N GLU A 205 -34.42 -2.79 -13.21
CA GLU A 205 -33.92 -1.41 -13.36
C GLU A 205 -32.44 -1.42 -13.74
N PRO A 206 -31.82 -0.37 -14.32
CA PRO A 206 -30.36 -0.32 -14.49
C PRO A 206 -29.60 -0.26 -13.15
N VAL A 207 -28.28 -0.44 -13.20
CA VAL A 207 -27.41 -0.24 -12.02
C VAL A 207 -27.58 1.18 -11.51
N ARG A 208 -27.80 1.33 -10.21
CA ARG A 208 -27.92 2.63 -9.54
C ARG A 208 -27.00 2.67 -8.33
N VAL A 209 -26.68 3.87 -7.87
CA VAL A 209 -25.92 4.08 -6.63
C VAL A 209 -26.89 4.39 -5.52
N VAL A 210 -26.82 3.68 -4.40
CA VAL A 210 -27.65 3.95 -3.24
C VAL A 210 -26.85 4.62 -2.14
N VAL A 211 -27.45 5.61 -1.46
CA VAL A 211 -26.89 6.25 -0.27
C VAL A 211 -27.76 5.88 0.92
N ARG A 212 -27.20 5.17 1.89
CA ARG A 212 -27.89 4.71 3.11
C ARG A 212 -27.01 4.88 4.35
N LEU A 213 -27.55 4.57 5.53
CA LEU A 213 -26.74 4.43 6.73
C LEU A 213 -25.66 3.37 6.51
N ALA A 214 -24.44 3.67 6.95
CA ALA A 214 -23.32 2.75 6.80
C ALA A 214 -23.57 1.40 7.51
N SER A 215 -24.38 1.37 8.57
CA SER A 215 -24.79 0.15 9.28
C SER A 215 -25.61 -0.82 8.44
N ASP A 216 -26.34 -0.31 7.46
CA ASP A 216 -27.35 -1.08 6.73
C ASP A 216 -26.80 -1.71 5.45
N LEU A 217 -25.59 -1.29 5.05
CA LEU A 217 -24.86 -1.79 3.89
C LEU A 217 -23.86 -2.87 4.31
N LYS A 218 -24.00 -4.06 3.72
CA LYS A 218 -23.04 -5.17 3.89
C LYS A 218 -21.68 -4.84 3.30
N GLU A 219 -21.67 -4.21 2.13
CA GLU A 219 -20.48 -3.79 1.41
C GLU A 219 -20.63 -2.29 1.10
N ARG A 220 -19.57 -1.52 1.37
CA ARG A 220 -19.54 -0.07 1.22
C ARG A 220 -18.47 0.28 0.21
N TRP A 221 -18.77 1.27 -0.65
CA TRP A 221 -17.76 1.79 -1.56
C TRP A 221 -16.56 2.32 -0.76
N PRO A 222 -15.34 1.87 -1.06
CA PRO A 222 -14.18 2.17 -0.23
C PRO A 222 -13.70 3.61 -0.46
N ILE A 223 -13.06 4.18 0.57
CA ILE A 223 -12.32 5.44 0.45
C ILE A 223 -10.94 5.10 -0.08
N GLY A 224 -10.81 5.07 -1.41
CA GLY A 224 -9.60 4.61 -2.09
C GLY A 224 -9.44 3.09 -2.05
N TRP A 225 -8.75 2.57 -3.06
CA TRP A 225 -8.56 1.14 -3.29
C TRP A 225 -7.17 0.69 -2.84
N PRO A 226 -7.04 -0.53 -2.28
CA PRO A 226 -5.75 -1.08 -1.91
C PRO A 226 -4.89 -1.27 -3.15
N THR A 227 -3.67 -0.74 -3.12
CA THR A 227 -2.70 -0.81 -4.22
C THR A 227 -1.53 -1.71 -3.85
N LYS A 228 -0.98 -2.41 -4.85
CA LYS A 228 0.23 -3.24 -4.73
C LYS A 228 1.52 -2.45 -4.99
N ALA A 229 1.41 -1.23 -5.52
CA ALA A 229 2.57 -0.40 -5.85
C ALA A 229 3.30 0.08 -4.59
N ARG A 230 4.62 0.26 -4.69
CA ARG A 230 5.44 0.70 -3.54
C ARG A 230 5.18 2.17 -3.24
N GLY A 231 5.24 2.55 -1.96
CA GLY A 231 5.00 3.94 -1.53
C GLY A 231 5.92 4.95 -2.22
N THR A 232 7.18 4.58 -2.48
CA THR A 232 8.16 5.39 -3.22
C THR A 232 7.82 5.60 -4.69
N GLU A 233 7.11 4.65 -5.31
CA GLU A 233 6.67 4.75 -6.71
C GLU A 233 5.41 5.61 -6.82
N LEU A 234 4.48 5.46 -5.87
CA LEU A 234 3.22 6.19 -5.85
C LEU A 234 3.38 7.66 -5.48
N ALA A 235 4.27 7.96 -4.53
CA ALA A 235 4.40 9.29 -3.95
C ALA A 235 5.89 9.66 -3.73
N PRO A 236 6.69 9.86 -4.78
CA PRO A 236 8.13 10.08 -4.66
C PRO A 236 8.49 11.30 -3.81
N LYS A 237 7.71 12.39 -3.92
CA LYS A 237 7.91 13.61 -3.12
C LYS A 237 7.77 13.38 -1.62
N MET A 238 7.03 12.36 -1.17
CA MET A 238 6.92 12.03 0.25
C MET A 238 8.24 11.56 0.88
N PHE A 239 9.21 11.15 0.06
CA PHE A 239 10.52 10.65 0.48
C PHE A 239 11.63 11.71 0.34
N GLU A 240 11.32 12.89 -0.20
CA GLU A 240 12.26 14.00 -0.29
C GLU A 240 12.58 14.56 1.10
N LYS A 241 13.87 14.66 1.44
CA LYS A 241 14.34 15.16 2.74
C LYS A 241 14.43 16.68 2.73
N ILE A 242 13.84 17.30 3.75
CA ILE A 242 13.96 18.73 4.00
C ILE A 242 14.46 18.97 5.43
N ASN A 243 15.13 20.10 5.61
CA ASN A 243 15.41 20.62 6.95
C ASN A 243 14.15 21.35 7.44
N VAL A 244 13.59 20.89 8.55
CA VAL A 244 12.33 21.39 9.08
C VAL A 244 12.44 21.62 10.59
N GLU A 245 11.77 22.68 11.04
CA GLU A 245 11.50 23.00 12.44
C GLU A 245 10.06 23.50 12.49
N ILE A 246 9.27 22.96 13.42
CA ILE A 246 7.88 23.37 13.63
C ILE A 246 7.72 23.61 15.13
N ASP A 247 7.47 24.86 15.52
CA ASP A 247 7.20 25.23 16.91
C ASP A 247 6.13 26.32 16.92
N GLY A 248 5.11 26.17 17.78
CA GLY A 248 4.03 27.14 17.92
C GLY A 248 2.99 27.17 16.79
N PHE A 249 2.87 26.11 16.00
CA PHE A 249 1.81 25.95 14.99
C PHE A 249 0.79 24.90 15.42
N SER A 250 -0.47 25.06 14.99
CA SER A 250 -1.46 24.01 15.09
C SER A 250 -1.17 22.87 14.10
N LEU A 251 -1.71 21.68 14.39
CA LEU A 251 -1.60 20.53 13.49
C LEU A 251 -2.20 20.86 12.11
N GLN A 252 -3.36 21.52 12.07
CA GLN A 252 -4.03 21.92 10.83
C GLN A 252 -3.11 22.82 9.98
N GLU A 253 -2.57 23.90 10.57
CA GLU A 253 -1.68 24.83 9.86
C GLU A 253 -0.41 24.14 9.34
N ALA A 254 0.18 23.25 10.14
CA ALA A 254 1.37 22.51 9.75
C ALA A 254 1.09 21.56 8.56
N VAL A 255 -0.05 20.86 8.58
CA VAL A 255 -0.45 19.96 7.49
C VAL A 255 -0.83 20.75 6.23
N ASP A 256 -1.56 21.85 6.35
CA ASP A 256 -1.96 22.71 5.23
C ASP A 256 -0.73 23.35 4.55
N ALA A 257 0.33 23.65 5.30
CA ALA A 257 1.60 24.13 4.73
C ALA A 257 2.39 23.03 3.99
N ILE A 258 2.21 21.77 4.36
CA ILE A 258 2.88 20.62 3.74
C ILE A 258 2.13 20.16 2.48
N GLY A 259 0.80 20.20 2.47
CA GLY A 259 -0.05 19.70 1.38
C GLY A 259 0.38 20.13 -0.02
N PRO A 260 0.55 21.45 -0.30
CA PRO A 260 0.99 21.92 -1.61
C PRO A 260 2.38 21.42 -2.04
N ARG A 261 3.27 21.09 -1.09
CA ARG A 261 4.65 20.66 -1.38
C ARG A 261 4.74 19.20 -1.78
N ILE A 262 3.85 18.37 -1.25
CA ILE A 262 3.76 16.94 -1.59
C ILE A 262 2.97 16.67 -2.87
N GLU A 263 2.41 17.72 -3.51
CA GLU A 263 1.64 17.67 -4.76
C GLU A 263 0.48 16.67 -4.76
N MET A 264 -0.13 16.46 -3.59
CA MET A 264 -1.33 15.62 -3.48
C MET A 264 -2.33 16.23 -2.50
N PRO A 265 -3.64 15.99 -2.71
CA PRO A 265 -4.66 16.38 -1.75
C PRO A 265 -4.43 15.70 -0.40
N VAL A 266 -4.57 16.46 0.69
CA VAL A 266 -4.55 15.95 2.06
C VAL A 266 -5.96 16.05 2.63
N LEU A 267 -6.51 14.91 3.04
CA LEU A 267 -7.91 14.77 3.43
C LEU A 267 -8.03 14.20 4.83
N TRP A 268 -9.07 14.61 5.54
CA TRP A 268 -9.28 14.28 6.95
C TRP A 268 -10.49 13.36 7.12
N ASP A 269 -10.34 12.35 7.97
CA ASP A 269 -11.45 11.54 8.45
C ASP A 269 -12.25 12.29 9.51
N HIS A 270 -13.08 13.24 9.07
CA HIS A 270 -13.92 14.05 9.96
C HIS A 270 -14.79 13.19 10.90
N ALA A 271 -15.28 12.03 10.43
CA ALA A 271 -16.02 11.10 11.28
C ALA A 271 -15.17 10.60 12.46
N ALA A 272 -13.92 10.22 12.19
CA ALA A 272 -13.01 9.75 13.21
C ALA A 272 -12.53 10.88 14.14
N MET A 273 -12.38 12.11 13.62
CA MET A 273 -12.05 13.30 14.41
C MET A 273 -13.18 13.63 15.39
N ASP A 274 -14.40 13.72 14.88
CA ASP A 274 -15.61 14.04 15.65
C ASP A 274 -15.85 12.98 16.74
N ALA A 275 -15.73 11.70 16.40
CA ALA A 275 -15.89 10.59 17.33
C ALA A 275 -14.90 10.65 18.52
N LYS A 276 -13.67 11.12 18.27
CA LYS A 276 -12.62 11.25 19.31
C LYS A 276 -12.51 12.66 19.89
N ARG A 277 -13.34 13.60 19.44
CA ARG A 277 -13.30 15.03 19.83
C ARG A 277 -11.90 15.63 19.62
N ILE A 278 -11.25 15.26 18.52
CA ILE A 278 -9.95 15.80 18.13
C ILE A 278 -10.24 16.99 17.21
N ASP A 279 -9.83 18.19 17.62
CA ASP A 279 -9.85 19.38 16.77
C ASP A 279 -8.42 19.67 16.29
N PRO A 280 -8.07 19.41 15.01
CA PRO A 280 -6.75 19.67 14.46
C PRO A 280 -6.28 21.12 14.58
N ALA A 281 -7.20 22.09 14.63
CA ALA A 281 -6.86 23.50 14.78
C ALA A 281 -6.46 23.86 16.22
N ALA A 282 -6.92 23.09 17.21
CA ALA A 282 -6.61 23.32 18.62
C ALA A 282 -5.34 22.57 19.09
N VAL A 283 -4.89 21.55 18.36
CA VAL A 283 -3.71 20.75 18.74
C VAL A 283 -2.42 21.45 18.34
N GLN A 284 -1.65 21.88 19.35
CA GLN A 284 -0.31 22.44 19.15
C GLN A 284 0.70 21.31 18.89
N VAL A 285 1.50 21.45 17.84
CA VAL A 285 2.51 20.46 17.45
C VAL A 285 3.91 21.05 17.54
N LYS A 286 4.86 20.20 17.96
CA LYS A 286 6.27 20.55 18.04
C LYS A 286 7.13 19.52 17.32
N LEU A 287 8.03 20.00 16.46
CA LEU A 287 9.04 19.22 15.78
C LEU A 287 10.39 19.94 15.90
N PRO A 288 11.36 19.37 16.65
CA PRO A 288 12.67 19.98 16.76
C PRO A 288 13.40 19.99 15.41
N PRO A 289 14.38 20.91 15.22
CA PRO A 289 15.15 21.01 13.99
C PRO A 289 15.74 19.65 13.57
N ALA A 290 15.33 19.16 12.40
CA ALA A 290 15.83 17.91 11.86
C ALA A 290 15.75 17.86 10.33
N SER A 291 16.68 17.13 9.72
CA SER A 291 16.61 16.76 8.31
C SER A 291 15.84 15.45 8.16
N MET A 292 14.64 15.49 7.55
CA MET A 292 13.81 14.31 7.38
C MET A 292 12.86 14.42 6.18
N ALA A 293 12.36 13.27 5.75
CA ALA A 293 11.42 13.18 4.64
C ALA A 293 9.98 13.54 5.04
N TYR A 294 9.17 14.04 4.11
CA TYR A 294 7.78 14.47 4.36
C TYR A 294 6.91 13.41 5.04
N HIS A 295 7.04 12.12 4.68
CA HIS A 295 6.30 11.04 5.35
C HIS A 295 6.61 10.98 6.86
N ARG A 296 7.89 11.17 7.26
CA ARG A 296 8.29 11.19 8.66
C ARG A 296 7.81 12.44 9.39
N ILE A 297 7.79 13.58 8.69
CA ILE A 297 7.28 14.85 9.23
C ILE A 297 5.80 14.66 9.55
N LEU A 298 4.99 14.27 8.57
CA LEU A 298 3.56 14.04 8.73
C LEU A 298 3.28 12.97 9.79
N SER A 299 4.00 11.84 9.76
CA SER A 299 3.87 10.78 10.77
C SER A 299 4.11 11.29 12.20
N ARG A 300 5.14 12.11 12.43
CA ARG A 300 5.45 12.69 13.75
C ARG A 300 4.46 13.75 14.20
N LEU A 301 3.95 14.56 13.28
CA LEU A 301 2.94 15.58 13.58
C LEU A 301 1.62 14.91 13.94
N LEU A 302 1.14 14.00 13.10
CA LEU A 302 -0.11 13.26 13.30
C LEU A 302 -0.07 12.41 14.58
N PHE A 303 1.08 11.82 14.89
CA PHE A 303 1.24 11.01 16.11
C PHE A 303 0.98 11.82 17.40
N GLN A 304 1.35 13.11 17.44
CA GLN A 304 1.09 13.98 18.59
C GLN A 304 -0.42 14.17 18.84
N ALA A 305 -1.24 14.04 17.80
CA ALA A 305 -2.69 14.12 17.85
C ALA A 305 -3.40 12.76 17.87
N ARG A 306 -2.66 11.64 18.01
CA ARG A 306 -3.19 10.26 17.93
C ARG A 306 -3.86 9.95 16.58
N LEU A 307 -3.31 10.53 15.52
CA LEU A 307 -3.72 10.32 14.15
C LEU A 307 -2.67 9.51 13.38
N ARG A 308 -3.12 8.88 12.30
CA ARG A 308 -2.29 8.19 11.32
C ARG A 308 -2.62 8.73 9.94
N GLY A 309 -1.69 8.57 9.01
CA GLY A 309 -1.91 8.97 7.64
C GLY A 309 -1.29 7.96 6.70
N GLU A 310 -1.98 7.69 5.59
CA GLU A 310 -1.53 6.78 4.56
C GLU A 310 -1.87 7.32 3.17
N VAL A 311 -1.06 6.94 2.18
CA VAL A 311 -1.34 7.28 0.78
C VAL A 311 -2.36 6.28 0.25
N ARG A 312 -3.45 6.79 -0.33
CA ARG A 312 -4.48 6.01 -1.00
C ARG A 312 -4.61 6.43 -2.46
N VAL A 313 -5.19 5.54 -3.26
CA VAL A 313 -5.42 5.74 -4.68
C VAL A 313 -6.92 5.61 -4.93
N ASP A 314 -7.52 6.56 -5.66
CA ASP A 314 -8.92 6.45 -6.07
C ASP A 314 -9.09 5.55 -7.32
N GLU A 315 -10.32 5.40 -7.78
CA GLU A 315 -10.68 4.63 -8.98
C GLU A 315 -10.04 5.18 -10.26
N SER A 316 -9.73 6.47 -10.29
CA SER A 316 -9.12 7.17 -11.43
C SER A 316 -7.60 7.06 -11.48
N GLY A 317 -6.99 6.49 -10.42
CA GLY A 317 -5.54 6.45 -10.25
C GLY A 317 -4.95 7.69 -9.56
N THR A 318 -5.79 8.61 -9.11
CA THR A 318 -5.38 9.83 -8.41
C THR A 318 -4.99 9.49 -6.97
N ILE A 319 -3.79 9.93 -6.58
CA ILE A 319 -3.24 9.71 -5.24
C ILE A 319 -3.70 10.81 -4.29
N PHE A 320 -3.96 10.46 -3.05
CA PHE A 320 -4.25 11.41 -1.97
C PHE A 320 -3.74 10.89 -0.63
N TYR A 321 -3.47 11.81 0.29
CA TYR A 321 -3.05 11.47 1.64
C TYR A 321 -4.26 11.46 2.57
N TRP A 322 -4.60 10.29 3.09
CA TRP A 322 -5.75 10.08 3.97
C TRP A 322 -5.32 10.10 5.43
N ILE A 323 -5.74 11.12 6.18
CA ILE A 323 -5.51 11.24 7.61
C ILE A 323 -6.71 10.67 8.35
N TYR A 324 -6.47 9.67 9.20
CA TYR A 324 -7.51 9.03 9.98
C TYR A 324 -7.06 8.84 11.42
N SER A 325 -8.03 8.75 12.33
CA SER A 325 -7.72 8.19 13.63
C SER A 325 -7.91 6.67 13.54
N PRO A 326 -6.90 5.85 13.90
CA PRO A 326 -7.13 4.43 14.03
C PRO A 326 -8.26 4.25 15.04
N MET A 327 -9.37 3.60 14.65
CA MET A 327 -10.49 3.38 15.57
C MET A 327 -9.96 2.78 16.87
N ALA A 328 -10.48 3.21 18.01
CA ALA A 328 -10.25 2.51 19.30
C ALA A 328 -10.75 1.05 19.24
N ASP A 329 -11.55 0.72 18.22
CA ASP A 329 -11.97 -0.63 17.84
C ASP A 329 -11.08 -1.29 16.77
N THR A 330 -9.81 -0.86 16.62
CA THR A 330 -8.80 -1.88 16.33
C THR A 330 -8.62 -2.62 17.63
N GLN A 331 -9.55 -3.51 17.93
CA GLN A 331 -9.37 -4.48 19.00
C GLN A 331 -8.08 -5.21 18.65
N LEU A 332 -6.97 -4.77 19.25
CA LEU A 332 -5.62 -5.30 19.02
C LEU A 332 -5.62 -6.84 19.16
N ILE A 333 -6.62 -7.33 19.89
CA ILE A 333 -6.87 -8.72 20.18
C ILE A 333 -8.30 -9.09 19.76
N PRO A 334 -8.50 -10.19 19.01
CA PRO A 334 -9.83 -10.68 18.63
C PRO A 334 -10.74 -10.96 19.85
N GLN A 335 -12.04 -10.66 19.74
CA GLN A 335 -13.03 -10.90 20.83
C GLN A 335 -13.10 -12.36 21.26
N GLN A 336 -12.85 -13.29 20.35
CA GLN A 336 -12.85 -14.73 20.64
C GLN A 336 -11.77 -15.18 21.64
N TRP A 337 -10.82 -14.31 22.00
CA TRP A 337 -9.84 -14.62 23.04
C TRP A 337 -10.45 -14.32 24.39
N ALA A 338 -10.62 -15.34 25.24
CA ALA A 338 -11.16 -15.22 26.58
C ALA A 338 -10.11 -14.66 27.57
N LEU A 339 -9.61 -13.45 27.31
CA LEU A 339 -8.66 -12.76 28.19
C LEU A 339 -9.35 -12.13 29.41
N PRO A 340 -8.79 -12.28 30.63
CA PRO A 340 -9.25 -11.59 31.83
C PRO A 340 -9.24 -10.07 31.68
N GLU A 341 -10.21 -9.40 32.33
CA GLU A 341 -10.31 -7.93 32.30
C GLU A 341 -9.05 -7.25 32.83
N ALA A 342 -8.34 -7.84 33.80
CA ALA A 342 -7.08 -7.31 34.32
C ALA A 342 -5.98 -7.19 33.24
N ILE A 343 -5.94 -8.10 32.27
CA ILE A 343 -5.00 -8.02 31.13
C ILE A 343 -5.50 -6.98 30.12
N ARG A 344 -6.82 -6.95 29.84
CA ARG A 344 -7.42 -5.98 28.91
C ARG A 344 -7.23 -4.54 29.38
N ASN A 345 -7.42 -4.26 30.67
CA ASN A 345 -7.27 -2.92 31.25
C ASN A 345 -5.80 -2.44 31.26
N ARG A 346 -4.83 -3.37 31.19
CA ARG A 346 -3.40 -3.05 31.09
C ARG A 346 -2.92 -2.90 29.64
N LEU A 347 -3.71 -3.42 28.69
CA LEU A 347 -3.49 -3.20 27.26
C LEU A 347 -3.96 -1.78 26.93
N GLY A 348 -3.07 -0.96 26.36
CA GLY A 348 -3.46 0.37 25.90
C GLY A 348 -4.08 0.31 24.52
N ASP A 349 -4.47 1.47 24.00
CA ASP A 349 -5.03 1.61 22.63
C ASP A 349 -3.98 1.39 21.52
N GLU A 350 -2.70 1.23 21.89
CA GLU A 350 -1.59 0.96 20.98
C GLU A 350 -0.79 -0.28 21.41
N VAL A 351 -0.10 -0.91 20.45
CA VAL A 351 0.80 -2.05 20.67
C VAL A 351 1.81 -1.75 21.79
N GLY A 352 2.43 -0.57 21.76
CA GLY A 352 3.42 -0.15 22.74
C GLY A 352 4.75 -0.92 22.66
N ARG A 353 5.38 -1.14 23.83
CA ARG A 353 6.63 -1.91 23.94
C ARG A 353 6.36 -3.41 23.94
N GLN A 354 7.35 -4.20 23.49
CA GLN A 354 7.27 -5.65 23.67
C GLN A 354 7.24 -5.96 25.18
N ARG A 355 6.31 -6.80 25.60
CA ARG A 355 6.06 -7.10 27.02
C ARG A 355 5.25 -8.38 27.19
N ALA A 356 5.47 -9.03 28.33
CA ALA A 356 4.65 -10.13 28.81
C ALA A 356 3.67 -9.62 29.87
N MET A 357 2.44 -10.14 29.84
CA MET A 357 1.40 -9.87 30.83
C MET A 357 0.78 -11.19 31.27
N VAL A 358 1.00 -11.56 32.53
CA VAL A 358 0.36 -12.74 33.14
C VAL A 358 -0.72 -12.34 34.13
N HIS A 359 -1.84 -13.06 34.09
CA HIS A 359 -2.89 -13.00 35.11
C HIS A 359 -3.71 -14.31 35.08
N ASP A 360 -4.00 -14.90 36.24
CA ASP A 360 -4.80 -16.13 36.38
C ASP A 360 -4.38 -17.28 35.44
N GLY A 361 -3.06 -17.44 35.22
CA GLY A 361 -2.52 -18.46 34.32
C GLY A 361 -2.68 -18.16 32.82
N HIS A 362 -3.34 -17.05 32.46
CA HIS A 362 -3.30 -16.50 31.11
C HIS A 362 -2.00 -15.74 30.90
N LEU A 363 -1.35 -15.95 29.76
CA LEU A 363 -0.19 -15.17 29.33
C LEU A 363 -0.52 -14.49 28.01
N LEU A 364 -0.42 -13.16 27.99
CA LEU A 364 -0.45 -12.36 26.77
C LEU A 364 0.96 -11.83 26.48
N LEU A 365 1.47 -12.15 25.30
CA LEU A 365 2.70 -11.60 24.76
C LEU A 365 2.35 -10.55 23.71
N VAL A 366 2.94 -9.37 23.89
CA VAL A 366 2.99 -8.34 22.85
C VAL A 366 4.41 -8.35 22.30
N LEU A 367 4.57 -8.77 21.06
CA LEU A 367 5.85 -8.85 20.34
C LEU A 367 5.79 -7.97 19.08
N HIS A 368 6.93 -7.74 18.44
CA HIS A 368 6.98 -6.96 17.18
C HIS A 368 7.46 -7.83 16.02
N ALA A 369 6.90 -7.60 14.84
CA ALA A 369 7.47 -8.13 13.60
C ALA A 369 8.89 -7.58 13.38
N PRO A 370 9.76 -8.27 12.61
CA PRO A 370 11.07 -7.74 12.26
C PRO A 370 10.92 -6.36 11.59
N PRO A 371 11.65 -5.32 12.05
CA PRO A 371 11.49 -3.98 11.51
C PRO A 371 12.00 -3.90 10.07
N ALA A 372 11.17 -3.35 9.16
CA ALA A 372 11.57 -3.05 7.79
C ALA A 372 12.18 -1.63 7.66
N PRO A 373 13.07 -1.37 6.67
CA PRO A 373 13.75 -0.08 6.48
C PRO A 373 12.83 1.14 6.41
N ASP A 374 11.61 0.97 5.89
CA ASP A 374 10.65 2.05 5.61
C ASP A 374 9.39 2.02 6.50
N GLN A 375 9.39 1.22 7.57
CA GLN A 375 8.26 1.16 8.49
C GLN A 375 8.42 2.16 9.64
N ASP A 376 7.60 3.22 9.62
CA ASP A 376 7.53 4.23 10.69
C ASP A 376 6.76 3.75 11.92
N ALA A 377 5.87 2.76 11.75
CA ALA A 377 5.03 2.20 12.81
C ALA A 377 5.50 0.79 13.19
N ARG A 378 5.52 0.51 14.50
CA ARG A 378 5.83 -0.83 15.03
C ARG A 378 4.67 -1.76 14.72
N GLU A 379 4.89 -2.75 13.87
CA GLU A 379 3.90 -3.80 13.63
C GLU A 379 3.87 -4.78 14.81
N GLY A 380 2.80 -4.72 15.60
CA GLY A 380 2.59 -5.59 16.75
C GLY A 380 2.06 -6.96 16.37
N ARG A 381 2.62 -8.00 16.97
CA ARG A 381 2.15 -9.38 16.93
C ARG A 381 1.71 -9.78 18.34
N PHE A 382 0.45 -10.17 18.49
CA PHE A 382 -0.11 -10.59 19.77
C PHE A 382 -0.18 -12.11 19.84
N PHE A 383 0.23 -12.68 20.97
CA PHE A 383 0.12 -14.11 21.22
C PHE A 383 -0.46 -14.33 22.60
N TRP A 384 -1.48 -15.17 22.68
CA TRP A 384 -2.13 -15.53 23.94
C TRP A 384 -1.98 -17.01 24.21
N ARG A 385 -1.56 -17.35 25.43
CA ARG A 385 -1.63 -18.69 25.98
C ARG A 385 -2.76 -18.77 27.01
N ALA A 386 -3.71 -19.67 26.77
CA ALA A 386 -4.76 -19.98 27.73
C ALA A 386 -4.19 -20.74 28.96
N PRO A 387 -4.86 -20.74 30.12
CA PRO A 387 -4.47 -21.55 31.28
C PRO A 387 -4.38 -23.05 30.95
N THR A 388 -5.21 -23.51 30.01
CA THR A 388 -5.20 -24.89 29.48
C THR A 388 -3.93 -25.24 28.72
N GLY A 389 -3.11 -24.24 28.35
CA GLY A 389 -1.87 -24.41 27.61
C GLY A 389 -1.98 -24.25 26.09
N GLU A 390 -3.17 -23.96 25.57
CA GLU A 390 -3.38 -23.66 24.15
C GLU A 390 -2.82 -22.28 23.79
N TRP A 391 -2.10 -22.19 22.67
CA TRP A 391 -1.59 -20.93 22.10
C TRP A 391 -2.48 -20.43 20.97
N ARG A 392 -2.65 -19.11 20.92
CA ARG A 392 -3.36 -18.39 19.85
C ARG A 392 -2.53 -17.17 19.39
N PRO A 393 -2.49 -16.87 18.07
CA PRO A 393 -2.98 -17.70 16.97
C PRO A 393 -2.24 -19.06 16.89
N GLN A 394 -2.87 -20.04 16.24
CA GLN A 394 -2.20 -21.30 15.93
C GLN A 394 -1.12 -21.05 14.87
N ALA A 395 -0.03 -21.80 14.91
CA ALA A 395 1.00 -21.75 13.89
C ALA A 395 0.43 -22.19 12.52
N LEU A 396 0.99 -21.63 11.45
CA LEU A 396 0.73 -22.10 10.09
C LEU A 396 1.36 -23.48 9.84
N HIS A 397 2.51 -23.75 10.47
CA HIS A 397 3.23 -25.01 10.35
C HIS A 397 2.86 -25.99 11.47
N HIS A 398 2.55 -27.24 11.09
CA HIS A 398 2.23 -28.29 12.04
C HIS A 398 3.42 -28.61 12.96
N GLY A 399 3.18 -28.57 14.28
CA GLY A 399 4.18 -28.91 15.30
C GLY A 399 4.97 -27.72 15.86
N GLU A 400 4.76 -26.53 15.33
CA GLU A 400 5.40 -25.29 15.80
C GLU A 400 4.41 -24.36 16.51
N THR A 401 4.92 -23.37 17.23
CA THR A 401 4.09 -22.30 17.80
C THR A 401 4.20 -21.06 16.92
N ALA A 402 3.16 -20.25 16.82
CA ALA A 402 3.19 -19.04 15.99
C ALA A 402 4.29 -18.04 16.43
N ILE A 403 4.76 -18.14 17.68
CA ILE A 403 5.92 -17.38 18.18
C ILE A 403 7.23 -17.91 17.58
N GLY A 404 7.35 -19.24 17.39
CA GLY A 404 8.46 -19.85 16.70
C GLY A 404 8.57 -19.35 15.26
N GLU A 405 7.44 -19.27 14.55
CA GLU A 405 7.38 -18.72 13.19
C GLU A 405 7.85 -17.26 13.14
N LEU A 406 7.46 -16.45 14.14
CA LEU A 406 7.95 -15.09 14.28
C LEU A 406 9.48 -15.06 14.47
N ILE A 407 10.05 -15.93 15.32
CA ILE A 407 11.50 -16.03 15.50
C ILE A 407 12.17 -16.39 14.16
N ASP A 408 11.59 -17.31 13.39
CA ASP A 408 12.11 -17.68 12.06
C ASP A 408 12.05 -16.53 11.06
N GLU A 409 11.08 -15.61 11.17
CA GLU A 409 11.08 -14.38 10.37
C GLU A 409 12.29 -13.49 10.69
N TYR A 410 12.67 -13.36 11.96
CA TYR A 410 13.90 -12.66 12.35
C TYR A 410 15.14 -13.37 11.81
N ASP A 411 15.23 -14.68 11.99
CA ASP A 411 16.38 -15.47 11.54
C ASP A 411 16.55 -15.40 10.01
N LYS A 412 15.45 -15.49 9.24
CA LYS A 412 15.48 -15.33 7.78
C LYS A 412 15.96 -13.94 7.34
N LEU A 413 15.64 -12.90 8.10
CA LEU A 413 16.12 -11.55 7.80
C LEU A 413 17.61 -11.43 8.13
N LEU A 414 18.05 -12.01 9.24
CA LEU A 414 19.47 -12.08 9.60
C LEU A 414 20.26 -12.86 8.54
N ASP A 415 19.77 -14.01 8.07
CA ASP A 415 20.40 -14.80 7.00
C ASP A 415 20.64 -13.97 5.73
N ARG A 416 19.71 -13.09 5.38
CA ARG A 416 19.86 -12.21 4.20
C ARG A 416 20.91 -11.14 4.44
N ILE A 417 20.89 -10.50 5.61
CA ILE A 417 21.86 -9.45 5.95
C ILE A 417 23.28 -10.03 6.05
N ASP A 418 23.41 -11.25 6.59
CA ASP A 418 24.65 -12.02 6.67
C ASP A 418 25.21 -12.28 5.25
N ALA A 419 24.35 -12.76 4.33
CA ALA A 419 24.74 -12.94 2.92
C ALA A 419 25.09 -11.62 2.20
N ASP A 420 24.43 -10.51 2.53
CA ASP A 420 24.74 -9.20 1.97
C ASP A 420 26.06 -8.63 2.55
N GLU A 421 26.40 -8.95 3.80
CA GLU A 421 27.69 -8.62 4.42
C GLU A 421 28.85 -9.31 3.68
N ASP A 422 28.71 -10.60 3.36
CA ASP A 422 29.72 -11.38 2.63
C ASP A 422 30.12 -10.75 1.29
N VAL A 423 29.18 -10.04 0.64
CA VAL A 423 29.39 -9.40 -0.67
C VAL A 423 29.77 -7.91 -0.52
N ALA A 424 29.67 -7.32 0.68
CA ALA A 424 29.91 -5.91 0.90
C ALA A 424 31.40 -5.53 0.81
N GLN A 425 31.73 -4.71 -0.20
CA GLN A 425 33.11 -4.26 -0.46
C GLN A 425 33.34 -2.76 -0.24
N SER A 426 32.31 -2.03 0.20
CA SER A 426 32.38 -0.56 0.30
C SER A 426 31.80 -0.05 1.61
N ALA A 427 32.35 1.05 2.12
CA ALA A 427 31.83 1.71 3.31
C ALA A 427 30.33 2.06 3.18
N ALA A 428 29.89 2.47 1.98
CA ALA A 428 28.48 2.75 1.71
C ALA A 428 27.60 1.51 1.92
N ALA A 429 28.01 0.35 1.39
CA ALA A 429 27.28 -0.91 1.60
C ALA A 429 27.18 -1.29 3.08
N TYR A 430 28.27 -1.13 3.85
CA TYR A 430 28.23 -1.37 5.30
C TYR A 430 27.33 -0.37 6.05
N PHE A 431 27.25 0.89 5.62
CA PHE A 431 26.30 1.84 6.21
C PHE A 431 24.85 1.44 5.97
N ASP A 432 24.53 0.96 4.76
CA ASP A 432 23.19 0.46 4.43
C ASP A 432 22.84 -0.77 5.27
N LEU A 433 23.77 -1.73 5.41
CA LEU A 433 23.61 -2.91 6.28
C LEU A 433 23.36 -2.52 7.74
N LEU A 434 24.17 -1.62 8.30
CA LEU A 434 24.01 -1.16 9.68
C LEU A 434 22.68 -0.42 9.88
N THR A 435 22.18 0.28 8.87
CA THR A 435 20.87 0.96 8.92
C THR A 435 19.74 -0.05 9.10
N LEU A 436 19.83 -1.21 8.45
CA LEU A 436 18.88 -2.31 8.58
C LEU A 436 19.05 -3.08 9.90
N LEU A 437 20.31 -3.33 10.28
CA LEU A 437 20.65 -4.20 11.40
C LEU A 437 20.42 -3.54 12.78
N ASN A 438 20.64 -2.23 12.90
CA ASN A 438 20.48 -1.49 14.16
C ASN A 438 19.06 -1.60 14.78
N PRO A 439 17.96 -1.37 14.02
CA PRO A 439 16.61 -1.64 14.52
C PRO A 439 16.39 -3.12 14.84
N LEU A 440 16.91 -4.02 14.01
CA LEU A 440 16.72 -5.46 14.16
C LEU A 440 17.33 -6.00 15.45
N VAL A 441 18.56 -5.60 15.80
CA VAL A 441 19.22 -5.94 17.08
C VAL A 441 18.39 -5.46 18.27
N ARG A 442 17.88 -4.23 18.23
CA ARG A 442 17.04 -3.70 19.31
C ARG A 442 15.74 -4.51 19.44
N ALA A 443 15.12 -4.87 18.31
CA ALA A 443 13.88 -5.62 18.31
C ALA A 443 14.07 -7.06 18.78
N SER A 444 15.14 -7.75 18.37
CA SER A 444 15.45 -9.12 18.79
C SER A 444 15.83 -9.20 20.28
N HIS A 445 16.54 -8.21 20.82
CA HIS A 445 16.82 -8.13 22.25
C HIS A 445 15.54 -7.94 23.08
N ASN A 446 14.64 -7.06 22.64
CA ASN A 446 13.34 -6.87 23.31
C ASN A 446 12.44 -8.12 23.23
N LEU A 447 12.49 -8.85 22.11
CA LEU A 447 11.83 -10.14 21.94
C LEU A 447 12.34 -11.16 22.97
N HIS A 448 13.67 -11.32 23.05
CA HIS A 448 14.30 -12.19 24.05
C HIS A 448 13.89 -11.81 25.48
N GLN A 449 14.01 -10.52 25.84
CA GLN A 449 13.68 -10.06 27.19
C GLN A 449 12.20 -10.31 27.54
N THR A 450 11.31 -10.14 26.57
CA THR A 450 9.87 -10.40 26.76
C THR A 450 9.60 -11.88 27.02
N LEU A 451 10.27 -12.79 26.29
CA LEU A 451 10.14 -14.24 26.50
C LEU A 451 10.81 -14.68 27.81
N GLN A 452 11.91 -14.04 28.21
CA GLN A 452 12.53 -14.27 29.52
C GLN A 452 11.59 -13.85 30.65
N GLN A 453 10.96 -12.67 30.57
CA GLN A 453 9.96 -12.23 31.56
C GLN A 453 8.78 -13.20 31.63
N ALA A 454 8.27 -13.66 30.47
CA ALA A 454 7.18 -14.63 30.43
C ALA A 454 7.55 -15.96 31.12
N ARG A 455 8.80 -16.41 30.95
CA ARG A 455 9.33 -17.61 31.63
C ARG A 455 9.42 -17.40 33.15
N GLU A 456 9.86 -16.22 33.60
CA GLU A 456 9.95 -15.91 35.03
C GLU A 456 8.56 -15.90 35.69
N GLU A 457 7.54 -15.38 34.99
CA GLU A 457 6.16 -15.37 35.48
C GLU A 457 5.47 -16.76 35.38
N LEU A 458 5.91 -17.64 34.48
CA LEU A 458 5.39 -19.00 34.29
C LEU A 458 6.51 -20.06 34.17
N PRO A 459 7.19 -20.42 35.27
CA PRO A 459 8.38 -21.26 35.25
C PRO A 459 8.13 -22.71 34.82
N ASP A 460 6.92 -23.23 35.03
CA ASP A 460 6.57 -24.63 34.75
C ASP A 460 6.31 -24.91 33.26
N VAL A 461 6.24 -23.87 32.42
CA VAL A 461 5.90 -24.00 30.99
C VAL A 461 7.16 -24.27 30.17
N ARG A 462 7.46 -25.55 29.90
CA ARG A 462 8.62 -25.98 29.08
C ARG A 462 8.71 -25.31 27.70
N GLN A 463 7.58 -25.00 27.07
CA GLN A 463 7.57 -24.34 25.75
C GLN A 463 8.22 -22.94 25.79
N LEU A 464 8.08 -22.19 26.89
CA LEU A 464 8.70 -20.88 27.04
C LEU A 464 10.22 -20.97 27.14
N ILE A 465 10.75 -22.07 27.69
CA ILE A 465 12.20 -22.35 27.75
C ILE A 465 12.76 -22.45 26.33
N LEU A 466 12.12 -23.26 25.48
CA LEU A 466 12.55 -23.47 24.10
C LEU A 466 12.45 -22.18 23.26
N LEU A 467 11.35 -21.43 23.41
CA LEU A 467 11.17 -20.16 22.69
C LEU A 467 12.18 -19.11 23.12
N ARG A 468 12.45 -18.99 24.42
CA ARG A 468 13.47 -18.08 24.95
C ARG A 468 14.86 -18.46 24.44
N ASP A 469 15.21 -19.74 24.41
CA ASP A 469 16.54 -20.19 23.94
C ASP A 469 16.74 -19.90 22.45
N ARG A 470 15.70 -20.10 21.63
CA ARG A 470 15.71 -19.68 20.23
C ARG A 470 15.85 -18.17 20.09
N ALA A 471 15.03 -17.38 20.79
CA ALA A 471 15.12 -15.92 20.75
C ALA A 471 16.47 -15.38 21.26
N TYR A 472 17.09 -16.05 22.24
CA TYR A 472 18.47 -15.77 22.65
C TYR A 472 19.46 -16.01 21.51
N GLY A 473 19.35 -17.14 20.81
CA GLY A 473 20.16 -17.44 19.63
C GLY A 473 20.04 -16.35 18.56
N THR A 474 18.83 -15.97 18.20
CA THR A 474 18.54 -14.89 17.24
C THR A 474 19.11 -13.54 17.70
N ALA A 475 18.87 -13.15 18.96
CA ALA A 475 19.40 -11.89 19.50
C ALA A 475 20.94 -11.88 19.49
N ARG A 476 21.56 -12.98 19.93
CA ARG A 476 23.01 -13.11 19.96
C ARG A 476 23.61 -13.06 18.55
N ARG A 477 22.98 -13.73 17.58
CA ARG A 477 23.40 -13.70 16.18
C ARG A 477 23.33 -12.29 15.61
N ALA A 478 22.24 -11.55 15.88
CA ALA A 478 22.09 -10.17 15.45
C ALA A 478 23.19 -9.26 16.04
N GLU A 479 23.52 -9.42 17.33
CA GLU A 479 24.60 -8.67 17.98
C GLU A 479 25.97 -8.95 17.37
N LEU A 480 26.28 -10.22 17.10
CA LEU A 480 27.55 -10.62 16.49
C LEU A 480 27.68 -10.03 15.09
N LEU A 481 26.67 -10.21 14.25
CA LEU A 481 26.64 -9.65 12.90
C LEU A 481 26.78 -8.12 12.90
N GLN A 482 26.18 -7.44 13.87
CA GLN A 482 26.30 -5.98 14.01
C GLN A 482 27.72 -5.55 14.39
N ALA A 483 28.34 -6.30 15.32
CA ALA A 483 29.71 -6.04 15.73
C ALA A 483 30.68 -6.29 14.57
N ASP A 484 30.49 -7.38 13.83
CA ASP A 484 31.33 -7.76 12.69
C ASP A 484 31.21 -6.73 11.56
N ALA A 485 29.99 -6.36 11.14
CA ALA A 485 29.77 -5.33 10.14
C ALA A 485 30.38 -3.98 10.52
N ARG A 486 30.33 -3.61 11.80
CA ARG A 486 30.95 -2.37 12.32
C ARG A 486 32.47 -2.44 12.28
N ASN A 487 33.05 -3.54 12.76
CA ASN A 487 34.50 -3.74 12.75
C ASN A 487 35.05 -3.75 11.33
N THR A 488 34.34 -4.39 10.40
CA THR A 488 34.71 -4.44 8.99
C THR A 488 34.59 -3.07 8.33
N LEU A 489 33.56 -2.29 8.65
CA LEU A 489 33.45 -0.89 8.20
C LEU A 489 34.66 -0.06 8.66
N ASP A 490 35.05 -0.16 9.93
CA ASP A 490 36.20 0.57 10.48
C ASP A 490 37.50 0.17 9.77
N PHE A 491 37.68 -1.12 9.48
CA PHE A 491 38.80 -1.62 8.68
C PHE A 491 38.79 -1.06 7.24
N VAL A 492 37.64 -1.07 6.56
CA VAL A 492 37.49 -0.56 5.19
C VAL A 492 37.76 0.94 5.12
N ILE A 493 37.30 1.71 6.12
CA ILE A 493 37.59 3.14 6.22
C ILE A 493 39.09 3.37 6.38
N ALA A 494 39.75 2.64 7.29
CA ALA A 494 41.18 2.76 7.52
C ALA A 494 42.00 2.43 6.26
N ARG A 495 41.68 1.31 5.60
CA ARG A 495 42.37 0.89 4.37
C ARG A 495 42.21 1.92 3.24
N ARG A 496 41.00 2.46 3.04
CA ARG A 496 40.79 3.52 2.03
C ARG A 496 41.55 4.80 2.37
N ALA A 497 41.69 5.14 3.65
CA ALA A 497 42.48 6.28 4.07
C ALA A 497 43.98 6.09 3.75
N GLU A 498 44.53 4.89 3.92
CA GLU A 498 45.90 4.55 3.52
C GLU A 498 46.09 4.62 2.00
N GLU A 499 45.19 3.99 1.23
CA GLU A 499 45.22 4.01 -0.24
C GLU A 499 45.14 5.46 -0.79
N GLN A 500 44.30 6.30 -0.17
CA GLN A 500 44.20 7.71 -0.49
C GLN A 500 45.49 8.46 -0.14
N ALA A 501 46.07 8.22 1.04
CA ALA A 501 47.33 8.85 1.45
C ALA A 501 48.49 8.51 0.50
N ASP A 502 48.58 7.26 0.06
CA ASP A 502 49.60 6.83 -0.90
C ASP A 502 49.35 7.36 -2.31
N SER A 503 48.09 7.43 -2.75
CA SER A 503 47.71 8.12 -3.99
C SER A 503 48.10 9.60 -3.94
N SER A 504 47.76 10.31 -2.86
CA SER A 504 48.12 11.72 -2.64
C SER A 504 49.63 11.92 -2.58
N ARG A 505 50.40 11.01 -1.95
CA ARG A 505 51.87 11.06 -1.96
C ARG A 505 52.44 10.90 -3.37
N ARG A 506 51.90 9.98 -4.18
CA ARG A 506 52.31 9.81 -5.58
C ARG A 506 51.99 11.04 -6.41
N GLN A 507 50.80 11.61 -6.25
CA GLN A 507 50.40 12.86 -6.90
C GLN A 507 51.31 14.02 -6.49
N ALA A 508 51.59 14.19 -5.20
CA ALA A 508 52.48 15.23 -4.70
C ALA A 508 53.90 15.09 -5.26
N ARG A 509 54.45 13.87 -5.35
CA ARG A 509 55.75 13.60 -5.97
C ARG A 509 55.74 13.90 -7.47
N ALA A 510 54.69 13.52 -8.19
CA ALA A 510 54.55 13.81 -9.62
C ALA A 510 54.44 15.31 -9.88
N ALA A 511 53.60 16.01 -9.12
CA ALA A 511 53.45 17.47 -9.17
C ALA A 511 54.78 18.18 -8.85
N HIS A 512 55.51 17.72 -7.82
CA HIS A 512 56.82 18.27 -7.50
C HIS A 512 57.81 18.09 -8.66
N ARG A 513 57.88 16.89 -9.27
CA ARG A 513 58.73 16.65 -10.46
C ARG A 513 58.36 17.55 -11.63
N LEU A 514 57.06 17.72 -11.89
CA LEU A 514 56.57 18.62 -12.94
C LEU A 514 56.96 20.07 -12.66
N ASN A 515 56.79 20.54 -11.43
CA ASN A 515 57.17 21.90 -11.03
C ASN A 515 58.68 22.13 -11.17
N VAL A 516 59.51 21.13 -10.84
CA VAL A 516 60.97 21.21 -11.04
C VAL A 516 61.33 21.29 -12.52
N LEU A 517 60.71 20.48 -13.38
CA LEU A 517 60.93 20.54 -14.83
C LEU A 517 60.51 21.90 -15.41
N ALA A 518 59.34 22.40 -15.01
CA ALA A 518 58.82 23.70 -15.43
C ALA A 518 59.72 24.87 -14.99
N ALA A 519 60.22 24.82 -13.75
CA ALA A 519 61.13 25.84 -13.21
C ALA A 519 62.44 25.95 -14.02
N LEU A 520 62.94 24.82 -14.54
CA LEU A 520 64.13 24.80 -15.39
C LEU A 520 63.85 25.28 -16.82
N THR A 521 62.73 24.83 -17.42
CA THR A 521 62.48 25.03 -18.85
C THR A 521 61.81 26.35 -19.19
N PHE A 522 60.93 26.89 -18.34
CA PHE A 522 60.18 28.10 -18.67
C PHE A 522 61.05 29.35 -18.89
N PRO A 523 62.07 29.66 -18.06
CA PRO A 523 62.95 30.80 -18.32
C PRO A 523 63.69 30.66 -19.66
N LEU A 524 64.17 29.45 -19.96
CA LEU A 524 64.82 29.15 -21.22
C LEU A 524 63.85 29.34 -22.40
N LEU A 525 62.64 28.79 -22.30
CA LEU A 525 61.62 28.86 -23.35
C LEU A 525 61.14 30.30 -23.59
N THR A 526 61.06 31.10 -22.53
CA THR A 526 60.69 32.52 -22.60
C THR A 526 61.81 33.33 -23.26
N LEU A 527 63.07 33.12 -22.90
CA LEU A 527 64.21 33.76 -23.57
C LEU A 527 64.28 33.35 -25.05
N CYS A 528 64.14 32.06 -25.36
CA CYS A 528 64.06 31.58 -26.74
C CYS A 528 62.90 32.20 -27.52
N ALA A 529 61.74 32.41 -26.90
CA ALA A 529 60.61 33.07 -27.55
C ALA A 529 60.85 34.57 -27.79
N VAL A 530 61.46 35.28 -26.84
CA VAL A 530 61.80 36.71 -26.96
C VAL A 530 62.83 36.94 -28.07
N PHE A 531 63.89 36.13 -28.12
CA PHE A 531 64.95 36.25 -29.13
C PHE A 531 64.66 35.50 -30.45
N GLY A 532 63.61 34.68 -30.48
CA GLY A 532 63.06 34.11 -31.71
C GLY A 532 62.00 35.01 -32.37
N ALA A 533 61.54 36.04 -31.66
CA ALA A 533 60.73 37.08 -32.26
C ALA A 533 61.61 37.96 -33.15
N ASN A 534 61.13 38.25 -34.36
CA ASN A 534 61.89 38.98 -35.38
C ASN A 534 61.91 40.50 -35.08
N LEU A 535 62.54 40.87 -33.96
CA LEU A 535 62.67 42.24 -33.47
C LEU A 535 64.15 42.63 -33.50
N GLU A 536 64.48 43.83 -33.96
CA GLU A 536 65.88 44.30 -33.93
C GLU A 536 66.33 44.51 -32.47
N HIS A 537 67.31 43.73 -32.01
CA HIS A 537 67.70 43.69 -30.60
C HIS A 537 69.12 44.17 -30.28
N GLY A 538 69.82 44.84 -31.21
CA GLY A 538 71.12 45.49 -30.98
C GLY A 538 72.30 44.54 -30.72
N LEU A 539 72.04 43.28 -30.34
CA LEU A 539 73.02 42.19 -30.18
C LEU A 539 73.51 41.63 -31.53
N GLU A 540 72.77 41.88 -32.62
CA GLU A 540 73.17 41.55 -34.00
C GLU A 540 74.49 42.23 -34.40
N GLN A 541 74.76 43.43 -33.85
CA GLN A 541 76.01 44.16 -34.08
C GLN A 541 77.20 43.50 -33.40
N TRP A 542 76.98 42.78 -32.29
CA TRP A 542 77.99 42.01 -31.58
C TRP A 542 78.26 40.66 -32.24
N ASP A 543 77.24 40.02 -32.82
CA ASP A 543 77.40 38.80 -33.65
C ASP A 543 78.25 39.07 -34.91
N ALA A 544 78.20 40.30 -35.45
CA ALA A 544 79.04 40.71 -36.58
C ALA A 544 80.51 41.03 -36.19
N ALA A 545 80.78 41.33 -34.91
CA ALA A 545 82.08 41.80 -34.42
C ALA A 545 82.89 40.74 -33.65
N ALA A 546 82.22 39.75 -33.04
CA ALA A 546 82.84 38.65 -32.31
C ALA A 546 82.72 37.33 -33.10
N THR A 547 83.65 36.40 -32.89
CA THR A 547 83.61 35.05 -33.48
C THR A 547 82.31 34.35 -33.05
N ALA A 548 81.43 34.07 -34.01
CA ALA A 548 80.19 33.32 -33.79
C ALA A 548 80.47 31.99 -33.06
N PRO A 549 79.66 31.55 -32.07
CA PRO A 549 78.32 32.00 -31.68
C PRO A 549 78.22 32.45 -30.21
N THR A 550 78.89 33.54 -29.83
CA THR A 550 79.00 33.96 -28.42
C THR A 550 77.73 34.53 -27.77
N PRO A 551 76.93 35.43 -28.39
CA PRO A 551 75.73 35.98 -27.73
C PRO A 551 74.61 34.95 -27.59
N MET A 552 74.44 34.05 -28.55
CA MET A 552 73.51 32.93 -28.45
C MET A 552 73.84 32.03 -27.24
N LEU A 553 75.12 31.68 -27.07
CA LEU A 553 75.58 30.89 -25.92
C LEU A 553 75.37 31.65 -24.60
N ALA A 554 75.53 32.98 -24.58
CA ALA A 554 75.27 33.80 -23.41
C ALA A 554 73.79 33.82 -23.00
N VAL A 555 72.86 33.95 -23.96
CA VAL A 555 71.41 33.89 -23.69
C VAL A 555 70.99 32.52 -23.17
N VAL A 556 71.46 31.44 -23.80
CA VAL A 556 71.21 30.07 -23.33
C VAL A 556 71.79 29.86 -21.93
N GLY A 557 73.02 30.35 -21.69
CA GLY A 557 73.67 30.30 -20.39
C GLY A 557 72.88 31.06 -19.31
N ALA A 558 72.38 32.26 -19.62
CA ALA A 558 71.54 33.06 -18.71
C ALA A 558 70.21 32.36 -18.39
N GLY A 559 69.57 31.76 -19.39
CA GLY A 559 68.33 30.99 -19.20
C GLY A 559 68.52 29.76 -18.33
N LEU A 560 69.62 29.02 -18.52
CA LEU A 560 70.00 27.89 -17.66
C LEU A 560 70.31 28.33 -16.23
N LEU A 561 70.98 29.48 -16.06
CA LEU A 561 71.28 30.06 -14.73
C LEU A 561 70.00 30.45 -13.99
N LEU A 562 69.10 31.17 -14.64
CA LEU A 562 67.78 31.53 -14.10
C LEU A 562 66.96 30.29 -13.73
N GLY A 563 66.94 29.30 -14.62
CA GLY A 563 66.29 28.01 -14.37
C GLY A 563 66.88 27.28 -13.17
N ALA A 564 68.21 27.24 -13.02
CA ALA A 564 68.88 26.61 -11.88
C ALA A 564 68.56 27.32 -10.56
N VAL A 565 68.48 28.65 -10.55
CA VAL A 565 68.07 29.44 -9.37
C VAL A 565 66.62 29.13 -8.98
N LEU A 566 65.71 29.09 -9.95
CA LEU A 566 64.30 28.74 -9.73
C LEU A 566 64.14 27.30 -9.21
N VAL A 567 64.87 26.35 -9.79
CA VAL A 567 64.91 24.96 -9.28
C VAL A 567 65.41 24.94 -7.83
N GLY A 568 66.46 25.70 -7.50
CA GLY A 568 66.95 25.83 -6.12
C GLY A 568 65.91 26.39 -5.15
N TYR A 569 65.03 27.28 -5.61
CA TYR A 569 63.92 27.79 -4.80
C TYR A 569 62.78 26.77 -4.66
N VAL A 570 62.39 26.09 -5.74
CA VAL A 570 61.30 25.09 -5.75
C VAL A 570 61.66 23.81 -4.99
N THR A 571 62.96 23.47 -4.93
CA THR A 571 63.46 22.28 -4.23
C THR A 571 63.84 22.52 -2.77
N ARG A 572 63.88 23.78 -2.32
CA ARG A 572 64.01 24.11 -0.90
C ARG A 572 62.74 23.68 -0.18
N LYS A 573 62.89 22.77 0.79
CA LYS A 573 61.83 22.27 1.66
C LYS A 573 61.25 23.37 2.55
#